data_AF-A0A8X8KC51-F1
#
_entry.id   AF-A0A8X8KC51-F1
#
_cell.length_a   1.000
_cell.length_b   1.000
_cell.length_c   1.000
_cell.angle_alpha   90.00
_cell.angle_beta   90.00
_cell.angle_gamma   90.00
#
_symmetry.space_group_name_H-M   'P 1'
#
loop_
_entity.id
_entity.type
_entity.pdbx_description
1 polymer ?
#
loop_
_entity_poly.entity_id
_entity_poly.type
_entity_poly.pdbx_seq_one_letter_code
_entity_poly.pdbx_strand_id
1 'polypeptide(L)'
;MGTKVVAKEGAILKKITSSMSAEANRRAGLVAAHEPGDESSADVEDLELRFSSQAVLPESPPEIFVDSERADVFLGEKHIGFVEFTVFNLLHAVNNGEFSVYELADETQDWSDLFDSIYDYDHNCLNKAASRAAGHHDYEYGCFYPAMLCSIDVLSIASAFRGKEYGLRVLQGIMVRRSVPFGLFVTKPYPLQFDHADGRFRNSGDTLGLKNFKASKQNATRKLRDYYRRAGFVPVRGTPYMLCGSDHVIGAF
;
A
#
# COMPACT_ATOMS: atom_id res chain seq x y z
N MET A 1 0.93 -12.65 -35.60
CA MET A 1 2.02 -11.64 -35.48
C MET A 1 2.00 -10.85 -34.16
N GLY A 2 1.04 -11.06 -33.24
CA GLY A 2 0.93 -10.26 -31.99
C GLY A 2 1.83 -10.67 -30.81
N THR A 3 2.25 -11.93 -30.70
CA THR A 3 2.94 -12.44 -29.49
C THR A 3 4.38 -11.92 -29.28
N LYS A 4 5.06 -11.43 -30.34
CA LYS A 4 6.42 -10.87 -30.21
C LYS A 4 6.44 -9.40 -29.76
N VAL A 5 5.34 -8.67 -29.91
CA VAL A 5 5.25 -7.26 -29.51
C VAL A 5 5.05 -7.15 -28.00
N VAL A 6 4.12 -7.94 -27.44
CA VAL A 6 3.81 -7.99 -26.00
C VAL A 6 5.04 -8.33 -25.15
N ALA A 7 5.85 -9.31 -25.57
CA ALA A 7 7.06 -9.70 -24.85
C ALA A 7 8.13 -8.58 -24.80
N LYS A 8 8.19 -7.74 -25.83
CA LYS A 8 9.17 -6.64 -25.91
C LYS A 8 8.72 -5.44 -25.07
N GLU A 9 7.41 -5.17 -24.99
CA GLU A 9 6.84 -4.12 -24.16
C GLU A 9 6.93 -4.45 -22.67
N GLY A 10 6.64 -5.70 -22.27
CA GLY A 10 6.81 -6.15 -20.87
C GLY A 10 8.25 -6.02 -20.36
N ALA A 11 9.25 -6.28 -21.22
CA ALA A 11 10.66 -6.12 -20.86
C ALA A 11 11.07 -4.65 -20.66
N ILE A 12 10.50 -3.72 -21.44
CA ILE A 12 10.74 -2.28 -21.31
C ILE A 12 10.08 -1.75 -20.03
N LEU A 13 8.83 -2.15 -19.75
CA LEU A 13 8.12 -1.77 -18.54
C LEU A 13 8.83 -2.27 -17.28
N LYS A 14 9.31 -3.53 -17.26
CA LYS A 14 10.09 -4.08 -16.14
C LYS A 14 11.38 -3.28 -15.89
N LYS A 15 12.02 -2.77 -16.94
CA LYS A 15 13.23 -1.95 -16.84
C LYS A 15 12.91 -0.54 -16.31
N ILE A 16 11.77 0.03 -16.72
CA ILE A 16 11.29 1.33 -16.22
C ILE A 16 10.88 1.23 -14.75
N THR A 17 10.08 0.23 -14.35
CA THR A 17 9.68 0.04 -12.95
C THR A 17 10.86 -0.26 -12.03
N SER A 18 11.81 -1.11 -12.47
CA SER A 18 13.04 -1.37 -11.72
C SER A 18 13.91 -0.11 -11.57
N SER A 19 13.99 0.73 -12.62
CA SER A 19 14.71 2.01 -12.59
C SER A 19 14.03 3.03 -11.67
N MET A 20 12.70 3.13 -11.74
CA MET A 20 11.91 4.00 -10.87
C MET A 20 11.99 3.56 -9.40
N SER A 21 12.00 2.25 -9.12
CA SER A 21 12.21 1.71 -7.77
C SER A 21 13.62 2.04 -7.25
N ALA A 22 14.66 1.88 -8.08
CA ALA A 22 16.03 2.25 -7.72
C ALA A 22 16.23 3.76 -7.49
N GLU A 23 15.50 4.61 -8.23
CA GLU A 23 15.56 6.06 -8.09
C GLU A 23 14.70 6.57 -6.91
N ALA A 24 13.55 5.95 -6.66
CA ALA A 24 12.74 6.15 -5.47
C ALA A 24 13.48 5.74 -4.20
N ASN A 25 14.23 4.63 -4.23
CA ASN A 25 15.11 4.22 -3.14
C ASN A 25 16.22 5.25 -2.87
N ARG A 26 16.79 5.87 -3.92
CA ARG A 26 17.77 6.96 -3.79
C ARG A 26 17.16 8.24 -3.23
N ARG A 27 15.96 8.63 -3.67
CA ARG A 27 15.27 9.82 -3.16
C ARG A 27 14.79 9.65 -1.73
N ALA A 28 14.26 8.49 -1.37
CA ALA A 28 13.78 8.24 -0.02
C ALA A 28 14.90 8.04 1.01
N GLY A 29 16.10 7.60 0.58
CA GLY A 29 17.31 7.68 1.39
C GLY A 29 17.80 9.12 1.65
N LEU A 30 17.24 10.12 0.96
CA LEU A 30 17.59 11.54 1.10
C LEU A 30 16.61 12.33 1.99
N VAL A 31 15.45 11.79 2.36
CA VAL A 31 14.37 12.53 3.07
C VAL A 31 14.46 12.44 4.61
N ALA A 32 15.55 11.91 5.16
CA ALA A 32 15.83 11.96 6.61
C ALA A 32 17.05 12.80 6.98
N ALA A 33 17.55 13.66 6.08
CA ALA A 33 18.59 14.63 6.44
C ALA A 33 17.96 15.80 7.20
N HIS A 34 17.88 15.67 8.52
CA HIS A 34 17.53 16.75 9.44
C HIS A 34 18.60 17.86 9.33
N GLU A 35 18.19 19.13 9.16
CA GLU A 35 19.12 20.25 9.22
C GLU A 35 19.76 20.33 10.62
N PRO A 36 21.08 20.56 10.73
CA PRO A 36 21.78 20.54 12.01
C PRO A 36 21.43 21.79 12.83
N GLY A 37 20.39 21.68 13.65
CA GLY A 37 19.99 22.67 14.64
C GLY A 37 19.89 22.03 16.03
N ASP A 38 20.86 22.38 16.88
CA ASP A 38 20.95 22.13 18.33
C ASP A 38 21.30 20.70 18.81
N GLU A 39 22.44 20.64 19.50
CA GLU A 39 23.12 19.45 20.02
C GLU A 39 22.36 18.84 21.22
N SER A 40 21.31 18.09 20.92
CA SER A 40 20.76 17.05 21.80
C SER A 40 20.15 15.92 20.96
N SER A 41 20.82 15.56 19.85
CA SER A 41 20.42 14.45 19.00
C SER A 41 20.83 13.13 19.65
N ALA A 42 19.96 12.60 20.52
CA ALA A 42 19.96 11.16 20.77
C ALA A 42 19.85 10.48 19.40
N ASP A 43 20.80 9.58 19.09
CA ASP A 43 20.95 8.89 17.81
C ASP A 43 19.59 8.57 17.19
N VAL A 44 19.19 9.36 16.18
CA VAL A 44 17.99 9.05 15.39
C VAL A 44 18.39 7.86 14.55
N GLU A 45 18.13 6.66 15.05
CA GLU A 45 18.37 5.44 14.29
C GLU A 45 17.57 5.51 12.97
N ASP A 46 18.30 5.52 11.85
CA ASP A 46 17.72 5.61 10.53
C ASP A 46 16.89 4.35 10.21
N LEU A 47 15.62 4.59 9.86
CA LEU A 47 14.70 3.56 9.42
C LEU A 47 14.88 3.34 7.92
N GLU A 48 15.31 2.14 7.53
CA GLU A 48 15.54 1.79 6.13
C GLU A 48 14.45 0.81 5.65
N LEU A 49 13.90 1.07 4.46
CA LEU A 49 13.01 0.15 3.76
C LEU A 49 13.78 -0.53 2.63
N ARG A 50 13.94 -1.84 2.72
CA ARG A 50 14.58 -2.66 1.69
C ARG A 50 13.52 -3.43 0.92
N PHE A 51 13.34 -3.06 -0.33
CA PHE A 51 12.32 -3.64 -1.20
C PHE A 51 12.84 -4.94 -1.78
N SER A 52 12.10 -6.02 -1.58
CA SER A 52 12.27 -7.28 -2.28
C SER A 52 11.08 -7.43 -3.22
N SER A 53 11.32 -7.28 -4.53
CA SER A 53 10.33 -7.73 -5.49
C SER A 53 10.42 -9.24 -5.59
N GLN A 54 9.36 -9.94 -5.16
CA GLN A 54 9.13 -11.29 -5.65
C GLN A 54 8.43 -11.11 -6.99
N ALA A 55 9.22 -11.07 -8.08
CA ALA A 55 8.66 -11.12 -9.40
C ALA A 55 7.96 -12.48 -9.57
N VAL A 56 6.66 -12.53 -9.32
CA VAL A 56 5.81 -13.59 -9.85
C VAL A 56 5.81 -13.36 -11.36
N LEU A 57 6.24 -14.37 -12.11
CA LEU A 57 6.17 -14.30 -13.56
C LEU A 57 4.69 -14.30 -13.94
N PRO A 58 4.22 -13.35 -14.76
CA PRO A 58 2.81 -13.28 -15.13
C PRO A 58 2.36 -14.60 -15.75
N GLU A 59 1.52 -15.35 -15.03
CA GLU A 59 0.85 -16.55 -15.57
C GLU A 59 -0.43 -16.15 -16.32
N SER A 60 -0.95 -14.96 -16.05
CA SER A 60 -2.15 -14.38 -16.64
C SER A 60 -1.92 -12.93 -17.14
N PRO A 61 -2.71 -12.47 -18.13
CA PRO A 61 -2.66 -11.09 -18.63
C PRO A 61 -2.82 -9.95 -17.60
N PRO A 62 -3.69 -10.02 -16.56
CA PRO A 62 -3.86 -8.91 -15.61
C PRO A 62 -2.60 -8.61 -14.77
N GLU A 63 -1.67 -9.57 -14.66
CA GLU A 63 -0.42 -9.42 -13.89
C GLU A 63 0.54 -8.37 -14.48
N ILE A 64 0.31 -7.85 -15.69
CA ILE A 64 1.09 -6.70 -16.21
C ILE A 64 0.66 -5.36 -15.61
N PHE A 65 -0.54 -5.31 -15.01
CA PHE A 65 -1.11 -4.10 -14.40
C PHE A 65 -1.09 -4.14 -12.87
N VAL A 66 -0.70 -5.27 -12.29
CA VAL A 66 -0.64 -5.49 -10.85
C VAL A 66 0.76 -5.86 -10.44
N ASP A 67 1.34 -5.11 -9.51
CA ASP A 67 2.63 -5.43 -8.90
C ASP A 67 2.43 -5.67 -7.41
N SER A 68 2.75 -6.87 -6.94
CA SER A 68 2.73 -7.20 -5.52
C SER A 68 4.15 -7.17 -4.97
N GLU A 69 4.37 -6.32 -3.99
CA GLU A 69 5.69 -6.06 -3.44
C GLU A 69 5.75 -6.33 -1.95
N ARG A 70 6.94 -6.70 -1.49
CA ARG A 70 7.28 -6.80 -0.08
C ARG A 70 8.47 -5.89 0.20
N ALA A 71 8.38 -5.07 1.23
CA ALA A 71 9.51 -4.33 1.76
C ALA A 71 9.82 -4.78 3.18
N ASP A 72 11.04 -5.22 3.41
CA ASP A 72 11.56 -5.50 4.74
C ASP A 72 11.99 -4.19 5.41
N VAL A 73 11.69 -4.08 6.70
CA VAL A 73 11.93 -2.89 7.51
C VAL A 73 13.16 -3.11 8.38
N PHE A 74 14.14 -2.23 8.26
CA PHE A 74 15.40 -2.27 8.99
C PHE A 74 15.57 -1.03 9.87
N LEU A 75 16.23 -1.22 11.00
CA LEU A 75 16.69 -0.16 11.90
C LEU A 75 18.20 -0.36 12.07
N GLY A 76 18.99 0.46 11.37
CA GLY A 76 20.39 0.13 11.08
C GLY A 76 20.51 -1.23 10.37
N GLU A 77 21.29 -2.15 10.92
CA GLU A 77 21.45 -3.50 10.35
C GLU A 77 20.35 -4.50 10.78
N LYS A 78 19.50 -4.12 11.72
CA LYS A 78 18.54 -5.04 12.35
C LYS A 78 17.23 -5.07 11.58
N HIS A 79 16.80 -6.26 11.15
CA HIS A 79 15.45 -6.49 10.62
C HIS A 79 14.43 -6.39 11.74
N ILE A 80 13.45 -5.48 11.59
CA ILE A 80 12.44 -5.20 12.62
C ILE A 80 11.00 -5.43 12.15
N GLY A 81 10.79 -5.79 10.88
CA GLY A 81 9.45 -5.93 10.34
C GLY A 81 9.42 -6.05 8.82
N PHE A 82 8.22 -6.01 8.26
CA PHE A 82 7.99 -5.98 6.83
C PHE A 82 6.62 -5.36 6.52
N VAL A 83 6.43 -4.99 5.26
CA VAL A 83 5.17 -4.52 4.71
C VAL A 83 4.96 -5.17 3.34
N GLU A 84 3.75 -5.64 3.09
CA GLU A 84 3.30 -6.20 1.82
C GLU A 84 2.19 -5.32 1.27
N PHE A 85 2.26 -5.02 -0.01
CA PHE A 85 1.31 -4.16 -0.68
C PHE A 85 1.18 -4.53 -2.17
N THR A 86 -0.01 -4.33 -2.71
CA THR A 86 -0.32 -4.52 -4.12
C THR A 86 -0.60 -3.19 -4.80
N VAL A 87 0.07 -2.92 -5.91
CA VAL A 87 -0.11 -1.72 -6.73
C VAL A 87 -0.86 -2.08 -8.01
N PHE A 88 -1.98 -1.41 -8.25
CA PHE A 88 -2.80 -1.53 -9.43
C PHE A 88 -2.59 -0.30 -10.32
N ASN A 89 -2.12 -0.50 -11.56
CA ASN A 89 -1.98 0.54 -12.57
C ASN A 89 -3.27 0.62 -13.40
N LEU A 90 -4.30 1.22 -12.80
CA LEU A 90 -5.63 1.33 -13.39
C LEU A 90 -5.60 2.14 -14.70
N LEU A 91 -4.84 3.23 -14.74
CA LEU A 91 -4.71 4.07 -15.94
C LEU A 91 -4.25 3.25 -17.14
N HIS A 92 -3.24 2.40 -16.96
CA HIS A 92 -2.70 1.56 -18.03
C HIS A 92 -3.67 0.44 -18.42
N ALA A 93 -4.31 -0.21 -17.43
CA ALA A 93 -5.30 -1.26 -17.68
C ALA A 93 -6.43 -0.77 -18.59
N VAL A 94 -7.00 0.40 -18.26
CA VAL A 94 -8.14 0.97 -18.99
C VAL A 94 -7.73 1.61 -20.31
N ASN A 95 -6.65 2.40 -20.35
CA ASN A 95 -6.31 3.17 -21.56
C ASN A 95 -5.79 2.32 -22.72
N ASN A 96 -5.19 1.16 -22.44
CA ASN A 96 -4.77 0.27 -23.51
C ASN A 96 -5.93 -0.53 -24.11
N GLY A 97 -7.14 -0.42 -23.54
CA GLY A 97 -8.32 -1.17 -23.96
C GLY A 97 -8.18 -2.68 -23.78
N GLU A 98 -7.20 -3.12 -22.98
CA GLU A 98 -6.91 -4.53 -22.77
C GLU A 98 -7.76 -5.11 -21.63
N PHE A 99 -8.07 -4.32 -20.59
CA PHE A 99 -8.84 -4.77 -19.43
C PHE A 99 -9.73 -3.66 -18.86
N SER A 100 -10.96 -4.03 -18.51
CA SER A 100 -11.80 -3.26 -17.61
C SER A 100 -11.33 -3.41 -16.16
N VAL A 101 -11.63 -2.44 -15.31
CA VAL A 101 -11.37 -2.55 -13.85
C VAL A 101 -12.14 -3.71 -13.23
N TYR A 102 -13.27 -4.10 -13.83
CA TYR A 102 -14.03 -5.28 -13.42
C TYR A 102 -13.23 -6.57 -13.65
N GLU A 103 -12.70 -6.78 -14.85
CA GLU A 103 -11.87 -7.95 -15.16
C GLU A 103 -10.61 -8.00 -14.30
N LEU A 104 -10.02 -6.85 -13.98
CA LEU A 104 -8.90 -6.76 -13.05
C LEU A 104 -9.29 -7.19 -11.62
N ALA A 105 -10.49 -6.80 -11.18
CA ALA A 105 -10.98 -7.10 -9.85
C ALA A 105 -11.39 -8.58 -9.67
N ASP A 106 -11.81 -9.25 -10.74
CA ASP A 106 -12.32 -10.64 -10.74
C ASP A 106 -11.22 -11.70 -10.58
N GLU A 107 -9.94 -11.30 -10.59
CA GLU A 107 -8.80 -12.23 -10.48
C GLU A 107 -8.74 -12.90 -9.09
N THR A 108 -9.05 -12.17 -8.02
CA THR A 108 -9.11 -12.73 -6.66
C THR A 108 -10.29 -12.18 -5.89
N GLN A 109 -10.85 -12.99 -4.99
CA GLN A 109 -11.97 -12.55 -4.13
C GLN A 109 -11.62 -11.30 -3.31
N ASP A 110 -10.37 -11.19 -2.83
CA ASP A 110 -9.94 -10.03 -2.04
C ASP A 110 -9.94 -8.73 -2.86
N TRP A 111 -9.58 -8.82 -4.15
CA TRP A 111 -9.62 -7.69 -5.07
C TRP A 111 -11.05 -7.36 -5.47
N SER A 112 -11.88 -8.37 -5.74
CA SER A 112 -13.31 -8.18 -6.02
C SER A 112 -13.98 -7.44 -4.85
N ASP A 113 -13.82 -7.93 -3.62
CA ASP A 113 -14.35 -7.30 -2.41
C ASP A 113 -13.89 -5.84 -2.25
N LEU A 114 -12.62 -5.57 -2.59
CA LEU A 114 -12.04 -4.23 -2.55
C LEU A 114 -12.71 -3.31 -3.56
N PHE A 115 -12.70 -3.68 -4.84
CA PHE A 115 -13.23 -2.83 -5.91
C PHE A 115 -14.75 -2.67 -5.81
N ASP A 116 -15.51 -3.72 -5.49
CA ASP A 116 -16.95 -3.63 -5.22
C ASP A 116 -17.28 -2.63 -4.09
N SER A 117 -16.38 -2.53 -3.11
CA SER A 117 -16.57 -1.62 -1.97
C SER A 117 -16.30 -0.15 -2.31
N ILE A 118 -15.41 0.15 -3.25
CA ILE A 118 -14.90 1.51 -3.44
C ILE A 118 -15.09 2.07 -4.85
N TYR A 119 -15.38 1.21 -5.83
CA TYR A 119 -15.44 1.55 -7.25
C TYR A 119 -16.88 1.49 -7.77
N ASP A 120 -17.17 2.33 -8.77
CA ASP A 120 -18.40 2.38 -9.53
C ASP A 120 -18.05 2.02 -10.97
N TYR A 121 -18.34 0.77 -11.35
CA TYR A 121 -17.98 0.22 -12.65
C TYR A 121 -18.70 0.89 -13.81
N ASP A 122 -19.95 1.33 -13.60
CA ASP A 122 -20.75 1.98 -14.65
C ASP A 122 -20.13 3.31 -15.07
N HIS A 123 -19.55 4.04 -14.12
CA HIS A 123 -18.93 5.34 -14.35
C HIS A 123 -17.39 5.28 -14.44
N ASN A 124 -16.79 4.10 -14.28
CA ASN A 124 -15.36 3.88 -14.22
C ASN A 124 -14.65 4.85 -13.25
N CYS A 125 -15.05 4.87 -11.98
CA CYS A 125 -14.38 5.70 -10.98
C CYS A 125 -14.65 5.28 -9.54
N LEU A 126 -14.12 6.01 -8.56
CA LEU A 126 -14.50 5.79 -7.16
C LEU A 126 -15.96 6.16 -6.89
N ASN A 127 -16.65 5.30 -6.13
CA ASN A 127 -17.98 5.61 -5.64
C ASN A 127 -17.97 6.83 -4.69
N LYS A 128 -19.14 7.44 -4.46
CA LYS A 128 -19.26 8.69 -3.68
C LYS A 128 -18.66 8.60 -2.27
N ALA A 129 -18.74 7.45 -1.61
CA ALA A 129 -18.20 7.28 -0.27
C ALA A 129 -16.66 7.21 -0.29
N ALA A 130 -16.11 6.49 -1.26
CA ALA A 130 -14.67 6.38 -1.47
C ALA A 130 -14.04 7.71 -1.87
N SER A 131 -14.62 8.43 -2.84
CA SER A 131 -14.16 9.76 -3.27
C SER A 131 -14.07 10.76 -2.10
N ARG A 132 -15.09 10.79 -1.23
CA ARG A 132 -15.06 11.64 -0.03
C ARG A 132 -13.97 11.22 0.96
N ALA A 133 -13.76 9.92 1.15
CA ALA A 133 -12.71 9.43 2.04
C ALA A 133 -11.30 9.73 1.48
N ALA A 134 -11.15 9.79 0.16
CA ALA A 134 -9.92 10.17 -0.51
C ALA A 134 -9.63 11.69 -0.46
N GLY A 135 -10.53 12.52 0.09
CA GLY A 135 -10.38 13.97 0.17
C GLY A 135 -11.02 14.75 -0.99
N HIS A 136 -11.72 14.06 -1.90
CA HIS A 136 -12.32 14.64 -3.09
C HIS A 136 -13.80 14.96 -2.85
N HIS A 137 -14.05 16.08 -2.15
CA HIS A 137 -15.38 16.50 -1.71
C HIS A 137 -16.21 17.23 -2.78
N ASP A 138 -15.54 17.92 -3.70
CA ASP A 138 -16.16 18.94 -4.58
C ASP A 138 -16.44 18.45 -6.01
N TYR A 139 -16.39 17.14 -6.24
CA TYR A 139 -16.78 16.61 -7.54
C TYR A 139 -18.31 16.54 -7.67
N GLU A 140 -18.92 17.72 -7.81
CA GLU A 140 -20.33 17.91 -8.10
C GLU A 140 -20.70 17.39 -9.51
N TYR A 141 -19.70 17.24 -10.39
CA TYR A 141 -19.87 16.85 -11.79
C TYR A 141 -18.83 15.86 -12.35
N GLY A 142 -17.95 15.28 -11.51
CA GLY A 142 -16.87 14.44 -12.00
C GLY A 142 -16.65 13.16 -11.20
N CYS A 143 -16.17 12.14 -11.89
CA CYS A 143 -15.73 10.89 -11.32
C CYS A 143 -14.25 11.02 -10.92
N PHE A 144 -13.86 10.70 -9.69
CA PHE A 144 -12.43 10.61 -9.37
C PHE A 144 -11.88 9.26 -9.83
N TYR A 145 -10.99 9.31 -10.82
CA TYR A 145 -10.33 8.14 -11.38
C TYR A 145 -8.88 8.07 -10.90
N PRO A 146 -8.55 7.22 -9.92
CA PRO A 146 -7.17 7.06 -9.48
C PRO A 146 -6.36 6.40 -10.57
N ALA A 147 -5.29 7.06 -11.03
CA ALA A 147 -4.40 6.47 -12.04
C ALA A 147 -3.69 5.21 -11.49
N MET A 148 -3.36 5.23 -10.20
CA MET A 148 -2.81 4.09 -9.47
C MET A 148 -3.53 3.92 -8.15
N LEU A 149 -3.70 2.67 -7.73
CA LEU A 149 -4.22 2.29 -6.43
C LEU A 149 -3.19 1.40 -5.74
N CYS A 150 -2.87 1.66 -4.47
CA CYS A 150 -1.94 0.87 -3.66
C CYS A 150 -2.69 0.31 -2.45
N SER A 151 -2.93 -1.00 -2.44
CA SER A 151 -3.49 -1.74 -1.32
C SER A 151 -2.38 -2.10 -0.34
N ILE A 152 -2.47 -1.64 0.90
CA ILE A 152 -1.59 -2.08 1.99
C ILE A 152 -2.23 -3.28 2.66
N ASP A 153 -1.69 -4.46 2.37
CA ASP A 153 -2.27 -5.75 2.74
C ASP A 153 -1.78 -6.20 4.12
N VAL A 154 -0.47 -6.11 4.36
CA VAL A 154 0.14 -6.52 5.63
C VAL A 154 1.17 -5.49 6.06
N LEU A 155 1.08 -5.03 7.31
CA LEU A 155 2.16 -4.30 7.97
C LEU A 155 2.49 -5.01 9.28
N SER A 156 3.75 -5.41 9.42
CA SER A 156 4.21 -6.13 10.59
C SER A 156 5.47 -5.53 11.16
N ILE A 157 5.43 -5.21 12.45
CA ILE A 157 6.59 -4.78 13.23
C ILE A 157 6.78 -5.78 14.36
N ALA A 158 8.02 -6.24 14.55
CA ALA A 158 8.41 -7.15 15.60
C ALA A 158 8.02 -6.58 16.98
N SER A 159 7.61 -7.46 17.89
CA SER A 159 6.98 -7.07 19.16
C SER A 159 7.85 -6.11 19.99
N ALA A 160 9.17 -6.32 20.01
CA ALA A 160 10.15 -5.49 20.72
C ALA A 160 10.29 -4.04 20.20
N PHE A 161 9.78 -3.76 18.99
CA PHE A 161 9.86 -2.45 18.34
C PHE A 161 8.51 -1.72 18.26
N ARG A 162 7.43 -2.31 18.80
CA ARG A 162 6.11 -1.67 18.82
C ARG A 162 6.05 -0.52 19.82
N GLY A 163 5.10 0.39 19.60
CA GLY A 163 4.92 1.59 20.43
C GLY A 163 5.88 2.74 20.11
N LYS A 164 6.84 2.53 19.19
CA LYS A 164 7.82 3.53 18.73
C LYS A 164 7.50 4.14 17.37
N GLU A 165 6.25 4.00 16.92
CA GLU A 165 5.74 4.61 15.68
C GLU A 165 6.43 4.17 14.37
N TYR A 166 7.35 3.21 14.38
CA TYR A 166 8.01 2.74 13.17
C TYR A 166 7.04 2.34 12.06
N GLY A 167 5.94 1.65 12.39
CA GLY A 167 4.93 1.30 11.37
C GLY A 167 4.27 2.52 10.70
N LEU A 168 4.14 3.67 11.39
CA LEU A 168 3.60 4.89 10.78
C LEU A 168 4.62 5.48 9.81
N ARG A 169 5.90 5.50 10.21
CA ARG A 169 7.01 5.92 9.34
C ARG A 169 7.15 5.02 8.12
N VAL A 170 6.94 3.71 8.27
CA VAL A 170 6.89 2.75 7.15
C VAL A 170 5.77 3.11 6.18
N LEU A 171 4.54 3.30 6.67
CA LEU A 171 3.39 3.66 5.84
C LEU A 171 3.64 4.97 5.09
N GLN A 172 4.07 6.00 5.81
CA GLN A 172 4.45 7.29 5.24
C GLN A 172 5.54 7.15 4.18
N GLY A 173 6.57 6.36 4.44
CA GLY A 173 7.65 6.09 3.49
C GLY A 173 7.16 5.44 2.20
N ILE A 174 6.24 4.46 2.30
CA ILE A 174 5.59 3.87 1.12
C ILE A 174 4.76 4.91 0.39
N MET A 175 3.94 5.66 1.14
CA MET A 175 3.03 6.64 0.58
C MET A 175 3.78 7.72 -0.19
N VAL A 176 4.86 8.26 0.37
CA VAL A 176 5.74 9.22 -0.30
C VAL A 176 6.36 8.61 -1.56
N ARG A 177 6.95 7.40 -1.47
CA ARG A 177 7.58 6.74 -2.62
C ARG A 177 6.62 6.42 -3.77
N ARG A 178 5.33 6.22 -3.46
CA ARG A 178 4.29 5.80 -4.42
C ARG A 178 3.26 6.89 -4.74
N SER A 179 3.41 8.08 -4.18
CA SER A 179 2.46 9.20 -4.33
C SER A 179 2.36 9.71 -5.77
N VAL A 180 3.45 9.64 -6.53
CA VAL A 180 3.52 10.18 -7.90
C VAL A 180 3.32 9.05 -8.94
N PRO A 181 2.42 9.21 -9.94
CA PRO A 181 1.71 10.46 -10.26
C PRO A 181 0.42 10.76 -9.47
N PHE A 182 -0.43 9.81 -9.03
CA PHE A 182 -1.70 10.15 -8.35
C PHE A 182 -2.23 9.00 -7.44
N GLY A 183 -1.34 8.38 -6.65
CA GLY A 183 -1.64 7.14 -5.94
C GLY A 183 -2.74 7.27 -4.87
N LEU A 184 -3.82 6.50 -5.01
CA LEU A 184 -4.78 6.25 -3.94
C LEU A 184 -4.26 5.12 -3.06
N PHE A 185 -4.14 5.33 -1.76
CA PHE A 185 -3.78 4.27 -0.82
C PHE A 185 -5.03 3.70 -0.18
N VAL A 186 -5.15 2.38 -0.15
CA VAL A 186 -6.25 1.67 0.51
C VAL A 186 -5.70 0.67 1.51
N THR A 187 -6.43 0.45 2.60
CA THR A 187 -6.15 -0.65 3.51
C THR A 187 -7.43 -1.17 4.13
N LYS A 188 -7.45 -2.46 4.46
CA LYS A 188 -8.52 -3.12 5.24
C LYS A 188 -7.96 -3.39 6.64
N PRO A 189 -8.30 -2.59 7.67
CA PRO A 189 -7.75 -2.78 9.01
C PRO A 189 -8.17 -4.13 9.59
N TYR A 190 -7.27 -5.11 9.49
CA TYR A 190 -7.50 -6.46 9.95
C TYR A 190 -6.39 -6.87 10.93
N PRO A 191 -6.71 -7.16 12.21
CA PRO A 191 -5.68 -7.54 13.15
C PRO A 191 -5.13 -8.93 12.84
N LEU A 192 -3.82 -8.99 12.55
CA LEU A 192 -3.11 -10.21 12.13
C LEU A 192 -3.25 -11.38 13.10
N GLN A 193 -3.50 -11.13 14.40
CA GLN A 193 -3.72 -12.21 15.36
C GLN A 193 -5.01 -13.01 15.12
N PHE A 194 -5.93 -12.54 14.28
CA PHE A 194 -7.14 -13.26 13.88
C PHE A 194 -7.04 -13.83 12.46
N ASP A 195 -5.87 -13.74 11.84
CA ASP A 195 -5.61 -14.33 10.54
C ASP A 195 -5.12 -15.77 10.72
N HIS A 196 -6.07 -16.66 11.04
CA HIS A 196 -5.80 -18.08 11.28
C HIS A 196 -6.02 -18.96 10.04
N ALA A 197 -6.66 -18.41 9.01
CA ALA A 197 -7.15 -19.18 7.87
C ALA A 197 -6.00 -19.66 6.97
N ASP A 198 -5.01 -18.81 6.73
CA ASP A 198 -4.03 -19.09 5.67
C ASP A 198 -2.72 -19.69 6.16
N GLY A 199 -2.57 -19.83 7.49
CA GLY A 199 -1.31 -20.31 8.09
C GLY A 199 -0.09 -19.41 7.84
N ARG A 200 -0.24 -18.32 7.08
CA ARG A 200 0.82 -17.37 6.67
C ARG A 200 1.68 -16.91 7.85
N PHE A 201 1.07 -16.71 9.01
CA PHE A 201 1.76 -16.22 10.22
C PHE A 201 1.95 -17.28 11.32
N ARG A 202 1.68 -18.56 11.05
CA ARG A 202 1.82 -19.62 12.07
C ARG A 202 3.26 -19.76 12.58
N ASN A 203 4.25 -19.68 11.69
CA ASN A 203 5.66 -19.86 12.04
C ASN A 203 6.33 -18.57 12.54
N SER A 204 5.78 -17.40 12.20
CA SER A 204 6.28 -16.08 12.62
C SER A 204 5.56 -15.52 13.85
N GLY A 205 4.52 -16.19 14.33
CA GLY A 205 3.64 -15.73 15.42
C GLY A 205 4.35 -15.48 16.75
N ASP A 206 5.45 -16.17 17.03
CA ASP A 206 6.23 -15.99 18.25
C ASP A 206 7.11 -14.73 18.17
N THR A 207 7.80 -14.48 17.05
CA THR A 207 8.56 -13.24 16.80
C THR A 207 7.64 -12.01 16.81
N LEU A 208 6.47 -12.15 16.21
CA LEU A 208 5.45 -11.11 16.15
C LEU A 208 4.65 -11.01 17.46
N GLY A 209 4.85 -11.91 18.42
CA GLY A 209 4.12 -11.92 19.69
C GLY A 209 2.60 -11.89 19.54
N LEU A 210 2.05 -12.48 18.46
CA LEU A 210 0.62 -12.37 18.14
C LEU A 210 -0.27 -13.00 19.23
N LYS A 211 0.23 -14.04 19.89
CA LYS A 211 -0.43 -14.72 21.02
C LYS A 211 -0.60 -13.83 22.26
N ASN A 212 0.18 -12.75 22.38
CA ASN A 212 0.12 -11.86 23.54
C ASN A 212 -1.03 -10.84 23.45
N PHE A 213 -1.69 -10.72 22.30
CA PHE A 213 -2.85 -9.85 22.15
C PHE A 213 -4.09 -10.48 22.80
N LYS A 214 -4.51 -9.90 23.93
CA LYS A 214 -5.73 -10.32 24.67
C LYS A 214 -7.01 -9.59 24.24
N ALA A 215 -6.91 -8.69 23.27
CA ALA A 215 -8.06 -7.87 22.84
C ALA A 215 -9.01 -8.68 21.95
N SER A 216 -10.30 -8.38 22.03
CA SER A 216 -11.29 -8.88 21.05
C SER A 216 -11.03 -8.32 19.65
N LYS A 217 -11.49 -9.03 18.61
CA LYS A 217 -11.36 -8.61 17.21
C LYS A 217 -11.85 -7.19 16.97
N GLN A 218 -13.03 -6.86 17.48
CA GLN A 218 -13.61 -5.52 17.37
C GLN A 218 -12.74 -4.44 18.02
N ASN A 219 -12.21 -4.69 19.22
CA ASN A 219 -11.35 -3.73 19.92
C ASN A 219 -10.00 -3.56 19.21
N ALA A 220 -9.42 -4.64 18.69
CA ALA A 220 -8.19 -4.58 17.92
C ALA A 220 -8.38 -3.85 16.59
N THR A 221 -9.46 -4.13 15.85
CA THR A 221 -9.80 -3.42 14.61
C THR A 221 -10.01 -1.93 14.85
N ARG A 222 -10.68 -1.54 15.95
CA ARG A 222 -10.84 -0.12 16.32
C ARG A 222 -9.48 0.55 16.54
N LYS A 223 -8.60 -0.07 17.33
CA LYS A 223 -7.24 0.46 17.56
C LYS A 223 -6.42 0.57 16.27
N LEU A 224 -6.55 -0.37 15.34
CA LEU A 224 -5.89 -0.29 14.04
C LEU A 224 -6.46 0.84 13.18
N ARG A 225 -7.78 1.04 13.16
CA ARG A 225 -8.38 2.20 12.49
C ARG A 225 -7.85 3.51 13.05
N ASP A 226 -7.78 3.64 14.37
CA ASP A 226 -7.21 4.82 15.03
C ASP A 226 -5.73 5.00 14.68
N TYR A 227 -4.98 3.91 14.58
CA TYR A 227 -3.59 3.92 14.13
C TYR A 227 -3.44 4.42 12.70
N TYR A 228 -4.18 3.85 11.73
CA TYR A 228 -4.11 4.27 10.33
C TYR A 228 -4.60 5.71 10.10
N ARG A 229 -5.56 6.20 10.90
CA ARG A 229 -5.96 7.62 10.87
C ARG A 229 -4.79 8.57 11.09
N ARG A 230 -3.83 8.20 11.93
CA ARG A 230 -2.63 9.00 12.19
C ARG A 230 -1.70 9.08 10.97
N ALA A 231 -1.83 8.16 10.02
CA ALA A 231 -1.15 8.21 8.72
C ALA A 231 -2.01 8.87 7.62
N GLY A 232 -3.15 9.49 7.96
CA GLY A 232 -4.01 10.18 7.02
C GLY A 232 -5.12 9.32 6.40
N PHE A 233 -5.29 8.06 6.82
CA PHE A 233 -6.37 7.22 6.32
C PHE A 233 -7.74 7.61 6.89
N VAL A 234 -8.74 7.70 6.03
CA VAL A 234 -10.13 8.01 6.36
C VAL A 234 -11.00 6.77 6.08
N PRO A 235 -11.87 6.36 7.01
CA PRO A 235 -12.76 5.22 6.78
C PRO A 235 -13.80 5.50 5.69
N VAL A 236 -13.99 4.52 4.80
CA VAL A 236 -15.06 4.56 3.79
C VAL A 236 -16.37 4.10 4.43
N ARG A 237 -17.43 4.92 4.31
CA ARG A 237 -18.73 4.61 4.93
C ARG A 237 -19.33 3.34 4.33
N GLY A 238 -19.73 2.41 5.19
CA GLY A 238 -20.43 1.19 4.79
C GLY A 238 -19.52 0.03 4.40
N THR A 239 -18.20 0.22 4.44
CA THR A 239 -17.23 -0.80 4.03
C THR A 239 -16.20 -1.05 5.14
N PRO A 240 -15.40 -2.13 5.06
CA PRO A 240 -14.31 -2.36 6.01
C PRO A 240 -13.06 -1.53 5.69
N TYR A 241 -12.99 -0.86 4.54
CA TYR A 241 -11.79 -0.21 4.01
C TYR A 241 -11.58 1.22 4.52
N MET A 242 -10.34 1.68 4.45
CA MET A 242 -9.93 3.06 4.67
C MET A 242 -9.09 3.53 3.48
N LEU A 243 -9.19 4.82 3.13
CA LEU A 243 -8.50 5.43 2.00
C LEU A 243 -7.64 6.62 2.45
N CYS A 244 -6.55 6.86 1.73
CA CYS A 244 -5.76 8.08 1.83
C CYS A 244 -5.40 8.54 0.41
N GLY A 245 -5.86 9.74 0.03
CA GLY A 245 -5.45 10.37 -1.22
C GLY A 245 -4.01 10.88 -1.15
N SER A 246 -3.29 10.87 -2.28
CA SER A 246 -1.91 11.38 -2.38
C SER A 246 -1.75 12.83 -1.90
N ASP A 247 -2.79 13.65 -2.06
CA ASP A 247 -2.77 15.07 -1.68
C ASP A 247 -2.61 15.26 -0.16
N HIS A 248 -3.08 14.29 0.64
CA HIS A 248 -2.89 14.30 2.09
C HIS A 248 -1.47 13.87 2.52
N VAL A 249 -0.74 13.17 1.65
CA VAL A 249 0.62 12.69 1.94
C VAL A 249 1.63 13.83 1.85
N ILE A 250 1.46 14.73 0.87
CA ILE A 250 2.40 15.82 0.59
C ILE A 250 2.27 16.96 1.61
N GLY A 251 1.09 17.18 2.20
CA GLY A 251 0.86 18.26 3.16
C GLY A 251 1.19 17.93 4.63
N ALA A 252 1.65 16.72 4.93
CA ALA A 252 1.90 16.26 6.31
C ALA A 252 3.37 16.35 6.76
N PHE A 253 4.26 16.85 5.89
CA PHE A 253 5.70 17.05 6.13
C PHE A 253 6.08 18.50 5.84
#